data_AF-A0A1Z1M660-F1
#
_entry.id   AF-A0A1Z1M660-F1
#
_cell.length_a   1.000
_cell.length_b   1.000
_cell.length_c   1.000
_cell.angle_alpha   90.00
_cell.angle_beta   90.00
_cell.angle_gamma   90.00
#
_symmetry.space_group_name_H-M   'P 1'
#
loop_
_entity.id
_entity.type
_entity.pdbx_description
1 polymer ?
#
loop_
_entity_poly.entity_id
_entity_poly.type
_entity_poly.pdbx_seq_one_letter_code
_entity_poly.pdbx_strand_id
1 'polypeptide(L)'
;MQKRITLKKKIDLLLISIESLNIYDIECFSTSKINTKCEKKNKNIIQINQKLRNHYNDKSCNFIQIITYIYTIYIVICHNLLNPLILQTLQKYAKHVKSKEVKQYIKKFTYIYFVKYEHYYNYKCLNYLYRINIDEIAISSLYILKKLQQKKGILLLIKYLSL
;
A
#
# COMPACT_ATOMS: atom_id res chain seq x y z
N MET A 1 -19.17 6.58 14.12
CA MET A 1 -18.80 6.62 12.69
C MET A 1 -17.32 6.99 12.44
N GLN A 2 -16.76 8.01 13.11
CA GLN A 2 -15.37 8.47 12.90
C GLN A 2 -14.28 7.37 13.00
N LYS A 3 -14.33 6.47 14.01
CA LYS A 3 -13.36 5.37 14.16
C LYS A 3 -13.34 4.36 13.00
N ARG A 4 -14.47 4.17 12.30
CA ARG A 4 -14.54 3.30 11.11
C ARG A 4 -13.91 3.99 9.89
N ILE A 5 -14.08 5.31 9.79
CA ILE A 5 -13.48 6.13 8.73
C ILE A 5 -11.95 6.17 8.88
N THR A 6 -11.42 6.24 10.11
CA THR A 6 -9.97 6.20 10.37
C THR A 6 -9.35 4.84 10.06
N LEU A 7 -9.99 3.75 10.49
CA LEU A 7 -9.58 2.37 10.16
C LEU A 7 -9.51 2.17 8.64
N LYS A 8 -10.55 2.59 7.91
CA LYS A 8 -10.61 2.49 6.45
C LYS A 8 -9.45 3.21 5.78
N LYS A 9 -9.21 4.46 6.16
CA LYS A 9 -8.09 5.26 5.62
C LYS A 9 -6.74 4.60 5.87
N LYS A 10 -6.52 4.04 7.07
CA LYS A 10 -5.27 3.35 7.41
C LYS A 10 -5.03 2.11 6.57
N ILE A 11 -6.07 1.31 6.32
CA ILE A 11 -5.97 0.15 5.42
C ILE A 11 -5.71 0.60 3.99
N ASP A 12 -6.47 1.58 3.49
CA ASP A 12 -6.29 2.12 2.15
C ASP A 12 -4.85 2.60 1.92
N LEU A 13 -4.24 3.32 2.87
CA LEU A 13 -2.85 3.76 2.78
C LEU A 13 -1.85 2.61 2.65
N LEU A 14 -2.04 1.52 3.41
CA LEU A 14 -1.21 0.33 3.29
C LEU A 14 -1.38 -0.34 1.92
N LEU A 15 -2.62 -0.47 1.44
CA LEU A 15 -2.91 -1.07 0.14
C LEU A 15 -2.36 -0.24 -1.03
N ILE A 16 -2.51 1.08 -0.97
CA ILE A 16 -1.93 2.01 -1.95
C ILE A 16 -0.42 1.87 -1.97
N SER A 17 0.22 1.76 -0.80
CA SER A 17 1.68 1.58 -0.71
C SER A 17 2.14 0.28 -1.36
N ILE A 18 1.44 -0.83 -1.10
CA ILE A 18 1.74 -2.14 -1.70
C ILE A 18 1.55 -2.10 -3.23
N GLU A 19 0.43 -1.53 -3.70
CA GLU A 19 0.16 -1.39 -5.13
C GLU A 19 1.19 -0.48 -5.83
N SER A 20 1.64 0.55 -5.13
CA SER A 20 2.63 1.51 -5.61
C SER A 20 4.03 0.91 -5.68
N LEU A 21 4.38 -0.05 -4.81
CA LEU A 21 5.63 -0.81 -4.90
C LEU A 21 5.66 -1.78 -6.08
N ASN A 22 4.49 -2.19 -6.58
CA ASN A 22 4.38 -3.11 -7.72
C ASN A 22 4.68 -2.42 -9.07
N ILE A 23 5.70 -1.56 -9.12
CA ILE A 23 6.16 -0.82 -10.32
C ILE A 23 6.94 -1.74 -11.27
N TYR A 24 7.57 -2.79 -10.76
CA TYR A 24 8.39 -3.69 -11.55
C TYR A 24 7.61 -4.54 -12.56
N ASP A 25 6.27 -4.62 -12.46
CA ASP A 25 5.46 -5.27 -13.50
C ASP A 25 5.48 -4.46 -14.81
N ILE A 26 5.74 -3.14 -14.83
CA ILE A 26 5.66 -2.34 -16.09
C ILE A 26 6.99 -2.32 -16.86
N GLU A 27 8.14 -2.33 -16.20
CA GLU A 27 9.44 -2.39 -16.88
C GLU A 27 9.79 -3.83 -17.35
N CYS A 28 9.25 -4.88 -16.72
CA CYS A 28 9.39 -6.26 -17.22
C CYS A 28 8.56 -6.57 -18.49
N PHE A 29 7.51 -5.80 -18.80
CA PHE A 29 6.78 -5.95 -20.07
C PHE A 29 7.54 -5.42 -21.28
N SER A 30 8.53 -4.54 -21.08
CA SER A 30 9.25 -3.90 -22.19
C SER A 30 10.58 -4.58 -22.52
N THR A 31 11.12 -5.44 -21.65
CA THR A 31 12.37 -6.14 -21.95
C THR A 31 12.38 -7.58 -21.40
N SER A 32 12.40 -8.53 -22.34
CA SER A 32 12.86 -9.92 -22.21
C SER A 32 12.06 -10.91 -21.35
N LYS A 33 11.53 -11.93 -22.05
CA LYS A 33 11.25 -13.32 -21.63
C LYS A 33 11.72 -13.71 -20.21
N ILE A 34 10.88 -13.57 -19.17
CA ILE A 34 11.14 -14.20 -17.86
C ILE A 34 9.84 -14.71 -17.19
N ASN A 35 9.76 -16.04 -17.06
CA ASN A 35 9.06 -16.86 -16.05
C ASN A 35 7.61 -16.53 -15.64
N THR A 36 6.69 -17.27 -16.24
CA THR A 36 5.24 -17.40 -15.96
C THR A 36 4.83 -17.71 -14.51
N LYS A 37 5.78 -18.03 -13.61
CA LYS A 37 5.52 -18.24 -12.17
C LYS A 37 5.41 -16.93 -11.37
N CYS A 38 6.06 -15.84 -11.81
CA CYS A 38 5.97 -14.54 -11.12
C CYS A 38 4.64 -13.84 -11.42
N GLU A 39 4.17 -13.91 -12.66
CA GLU A 39 2.90 -13.32 -13.11
C GLU A 39 1.68 -13.86 -12.36
N LYS A 40 1.67 -15.16 -12.02
CA LYS A 40 0.58 -15.78 -11.24
C LYS A 40 0.53 -15.29 -9.80
N LYS A 41 1.67 -14.98 -9.17
CA LYS A 41 1.70 -14.51 -7.77
C LYS A 41 1.31 -13.04 -7.63
N ASN A 42 1.65 -12.19 -8.60
CA ASN A 42 1.29 -10.77 -8.59
C ASN A 42 -0.18 -10.53 -8.94
N LYS A 43 -0.76 -11.34 -9.83
CA LYS A 43 -2.23 -11.36 -10.07
C LYS A 43 -3.01 -11.60 -8.77
N ASN A 44 -2.49 -12.41 -7.86
CA ASN A 44 -3.14 -12.67 -6.58
C ASN A 44 -3.16 -11.43 -5.67
N ILE A 45 -2.12 -10.59 -5.64
CA ILE A 45 -2.10 -9.38 -4.78
C ILE A 45 -3.11 -8.35 -5.27
N ILE A 46 -3.19 -8.12 -6.58
CA ILE A 46 -4.16 -7.19 -7.17
C ILE A 46 -5.59 -7.69 -6.97
N GLN A 47 -5.84 -8.99 -7.18
CA GLN A 47 -7.13 -9.61 -6.94
C GLN A 47 -7.52 -9.62 -5.45
N ILE A 48 -6.56 -9.86 -4.55
CA ILE A 48 -6.77 -9.76 -3.10
C ILE A 48 -7.13 -8.31 -2.73
N ASN A 49 -6.41 -7.31 -3.25
CA ASN A 49 -6.73 -5.91 -3.01
C ASN A 49 -8.12 -5.52 -3.53
N GLN A 50 -8.53 -6.04 -4.70
CA GLN A 50 -9.87 -5.84 -5.24
C GLN A 50 -10.95 -6.52 -4.39
N LYS A 51 -10.71 -7.77 -3.95
CA LYS A 51 -11.64 -8.51 -3.06
C LYS A 51 -11.77 -7.84 -1.70
N LEU A 52 -10.65 -7.40 -1.11
CA LEU A 52 -10.63 -6.61 0.11
C LEU A 52 -11.49 -5.36 -0.07
N ARG A 53 -11.30 -4.61 -1.17
CA ARG A 53 -12.06 -3.39 -1.47
C ARG A 53 -13.57 -3.63 -1.63
N ASN A 54 -13.95 -4.71 -2.31
CA ASN A 54 -15.35 -5.04 -2.56
C ASN A 54 -16.08 -5.44 -1.27
N HIS A 55 -15.47 -6.28 -0.44
CA HIS A 55 -16.09 -6.67 0.83
C HIS A 55 -16.08 -5.52 1.86
N TYR A 56 -15.14 -4.57 1.79
CA TYR A 56 -15.05 -3.44 2.73
C TYR A 56 -16.13 -2.36 2.51
N ASN A 57 -16.85 -2.41 1.38
CA ASN A 57 -17.98 -1.53 1.09
C ASN A 57 -19.32 -2.07 1.65
N ASP A 58 -19.33 -3.28 2.19
CA ASP A 58 -20.51 -3.85 2.82
C ASP A 58 -20.73 -3.25 4.22
N LYS A 59 -21.94 -2.75 4.50
CA LYS A 59 -22.26 -1.99 5.72
C LYS A 59 -22.26 -2.86 6.98
N SER A 60 -22.24 -4.18 6.81
CA SER A 60 -22.34 -5.21 7.86
C SER A 60 -20.99 -5.89 8.14
N CYS A 61 -19.89 -5.14 8.24
CA CYS A 61 -18.61 -5.73 8.68
C CYS A 61 -18.73 -6.31 10.10
N ASN A 62 -18.85 -7.63 10.20
CA ASN A 62 -18.83 -8.38 11.45
C ASN A 62 -17.38 -8.73 11.85
N PHE A 63 -17.17 -9.02 13.14
CA PHE A 63 -15.83 -9.18 13.74
C PHE A 63 -14.95 -10.20 12.99
N ILE A 64 -15.55 -11.29 12.52
CA ILE A 64 -14.88 -12.34 11.75
C ILE A 64 -14.30 -11.78 10.45
N GLN A 65 -15.06 -10.96 9.71
CA GLN A 65 -14.57 -10.35 8.47
C GLN A 65 -13.38 -9.42 8.74
N ILE A 66 -13.39 -8.66 9.84
CA ILE A 66 -12.27 -7.78 10.22
C ILE A 66 -11.00 -8.61 10.49
N ILE A 67 -11.11 -9.71 11.23
CA ILE A 67 -9.97 -10.61 11.47
C ILE A 67 -9.44 -11.16 10.15
N THR A 68 -10.34 -11.62 9.26
CA THR A 68 -9.97 -12.15 7.95
C THR A 68 -9.23 -11.10 7.10
N TYR A 69 -9.64 -9.83 7.16
CA TYR A 69 -8.92 -8.74 6.49
C TYR A 69 -7.54 -8.51 7.07
N ILE A 70 -7.42 -8.39 8.39
CA ILE A 70 -6.13 -8.17 9.06
C ILE A 70 -5.16 -9.30 8.71
N TYR A 71 -5.64 -10.54 8.74
CA TYR A 71 -4.84 -11.71 8.38
C TYR A 71 -4.43 -11.70 6.90
N THR A 72 -5.36 -11.37 6.00
CA THR A 72 -5.08 -11.29 4.56
C THR A 72 -4.04 -10.20 4.26
N ILE A 73 -4.21 -9.01 4.84
CA ILE A 73 -3.25 -7.90 4.73
C ILE A 73 -1.89 -8.34 5.26
N TYR A 74 -1.85 -8.99 6.43
CA TYR A 74 -0.61 -9.48 7.02
C TYR A 74 0.11 -10.48 6.09
N ILE A 75 -0.60 -11.43 5.49
CA ILE A 75 -0.01 -12.38 4.51
C ILE A 75 0.60 -11.62 3.33
N VAL A 76 -0.11 -10.64 2.77
CA VAL A 76 0.39 -9.84 1.64
C VAL A 76 1.64 -9.07 2.04
N ILE A 77 1.65 -8.44 3.22
CA ILE A 77 2.79 -7.66 3.72
C ILE A 77 4.01 -8.56 3.97
N CYS A 78 3.79 -9.74 4.55
CA CYS A 78 4.83 -10.73 4.83
C CYS A 78 5.31 -11.47 3.59
N HIS A 79 4.75 -11.19 2.41
CA HIS A 79 5.23 -11.76 1.18
C HIS A 79 6.67 -11.26 0.89
N ASN A 80 7.63 -12.18 0.91
CA ASN A 80 9.07 -11.89 0.89
C ASN A 80 9.55 -10.98 -0.26
N LEU A 81 8.81 -10.90 -1.36
CA LEU A 81 9.16 -10.06 -2.51
C LEU A 81 9.09 -8.55 -2.22
N LEU A 82 8.26 -8.11 -1.29
CA LEU A 82 8.09 -6.67 -1.00
C LEU A 82 9.22 -6.12 -0.13
N ASN A 83 9.78 -6.93 0.76
CA ASN A 83 10.78 -6.52 1.74
C ASN A 83 12.03 -5.85 1.12
N PRO A 84 12.72 -6.43 0.11
CA PRO A 84 13.88 -5.79 -0.50
C PRO A 84 13.52 -4.47 -1.19
N LEU A 85 12.36 -4.40 -1.84
CA LEU A 85 11.88 -3.17 -2.51
C LEU A 85 11.62 -2.04 -1.51
N ILE A 86 10.95 -2.37 -0.40
CA ILE A 86 10.69 -1.43 0.69
C ILE A 86 12.01 -0.92 1.27
N LEU A 87 12.94 -1.82 1.59
CA LEU A 87 14.23 -1.46 2.18
C LEU A 87 15.04 -0.54 1.25
N GLN A 88 15.14 -0.89 -0.04
CA GLN A 88 15.87 -0.11 -1.03
C GLN A 88 15.25 1.28 -1.21
N THR A 89 13.93 1.37 -1.29
CA THR A 89 13.22 2.65 -1.45
C THR A 89 13.46 3.55 -0.24
N LEU A 90 13.32 3.02 0.97
CA LEU A 90 13.57 3.76 2.21
C LEU A 90 15.03 4.23 2.34
N GLN A 91 15.99 3.36 2.01
CA GLN A 91 17.41 3.72 2.05
C GLN A 91 17.77 4.81 1.03
N LYS A 92 17.25 4.72 -0.20
CA LYS A 92 17.47 5.73 -1.25
C LYS A 92 16.86 7.08 -0.84
N TYR A 93 15.66 7.06 -0.26
CA TYR A 93 15.00 8.27 0.24
C TYR A 93 15.78 8.91 1.40
N ALA A 94 16.21 8.12 2.40
CA ALA A 94 16.96 8.60 3.55
C ALA A 94 18.31 9.24 3.19
N LYS A 95 18.95 8.77 2.12
CA LYS A 95 20.22 9.34 1.60
C LYS A 95 20.01 10.59 0.73
N HIS A 96 18.78 11.10 0.61
CA HIS A 96 18.40 12.18 -0.30
C HIS A 96 18.82 11.96 -1.75
N VAL A 97 19.03 10.69 -2.15
CA VAL A 97 19.36 10.36 -3.52
C VAL A 97 18.08 10.55 -4.33
N LYS A 98 18.10 11.48 -5.30
CA LYS A 98 17.00 11.72 -6.26
C LYS A 98 16.86 10.54 -7.22
N SER A 99 16.62 9.35 -6.68
CA SER A 99 16.53 8.10 -7.42
C SER A 99 15.26 8.08 -8.28
N LYS A 100 15.37 7.55 -9.49
CA LYS A 100 14.25 7.38 -10.41
C LYS A 100 13.16 6.52 -9.78
N GLU A 101 13.55 5.48 -9.05
CA GLU A 101 12.65 4.50 -8.43
C GLU A 101 11.84 5.11 -7.28
N VAL A 102 12.46 5.91 -6.41
CA VAL A 102 11.75 6.63 -5.34
C VAL A 102 10.74 7.60 -5.94
N LYS A 103 11.13 8.35 -6.97
CA LYS A 103 10.22 9.26 -7.68
C LYS A 103 9.05 8.52 -8.35
N GLN A 104 9.33 7.38 -8.99
CA GLN A 104 8.28 6.55 -9.60
C GLN A 104 7.31 6.00 -8.55
N TYR A 105 7.83 5.53 -7.41
CA TYR A 105 7.03 5.08 -6.28
C TYR A 105 6.10 6.19 -5.78
N ILE A 106 6.64 7.36 -5.45
CA ILE A 106 5.86 8.49 -4.94
C ILE A 106 4.84 8.96 -5.98
N LYS A 107 5.22 9.05 -7.26
CA LYS A 107 4.29 9.43 -8.34
C LYS A 107 3.12 8.45 -8.46
N LYS A 108 3.39 7.14 -8.41
CA LYS A 108 2.34 6.11 -8.48
C LYS A 108 1.46 6.12 -7.23
N PHE A 109 2.06 6.29 -6.05
CA PHE A 109 1.33 6.46 -4.79
C PHE A 109 0.37 7.64 -4.87
N THR A 110 0.88 8.80 -5.28
CA THR A 110 0.10 10.03 -5.45
C THR A 110 -1.06 9.84 -6.42
N TYR A 111 -0.79 9.22 -7.58
CA TYR A 111 -1.82 8.91 -8.56
C TYR A 111 -2.93 8.04 -7.96
N ILE A 112 -2.58 6.92 -7.33
CA ILE A 112 -3.57 6.02 -6.75
C ILE A 112 -4.34 6.72 -5.62
N TYR A 113 -3.63 7.45 -4.74
CA TYR A 113 -4.21 8.17 -3.62
C TYR A 113 -5.29 9.16 -4.06
N PHE A 114 -5.02 10.03 -5.04
CA PHE A 114 -5.97 11.06 -5.47
C PHE A 114 -6.98 10.59 -6.52
N VAL A 115 -6.59 9.69 -7.43
CA VAL A 115 -7.38 9.35 -8.61
C VAL A 115 -8.22 8.10 -8.38
N LYS A 116 -7.71 7.09 -7.67
CA LYS A 116 -8.34 5.76 -7.59
C LYS A 116 -9.27 5.59 -6.38
N TYR A 117 -9.13 6.41 -5.34
CA TYR A 117 -9.86 6.28 -4.08
C TYR A 117 -10.78 7.49 -3.84
N GLU A 118 -12.09 7.26 -3.93
CA GLU A 118 -13.15 8.29 -3.82
C GLU A 118 -13.09 9.12 -2.53
N HIS A 119 -12.63 8.54 -1.41
CA HIS A 119 -12.53 9.24 -0.12
C HIS A 119 -11.46 10.34 -0.09
N TYR A 120 -10.54 10.37 -1.06
CA TYR A 120 -9.50 11.39 -1.21
C TYR A 120 -9.77 12.34 -2.39
N TYR A 121 -10.85 12.12 -3.13
CA TYR A 121 -11.21 12.85 -4.33
C TYR A 121 -11.58 14.32 -4.07
N ASN A 122 -12.07 14.64 -2.86
CA ASN A 122 -12.40 16.03 -2.47
C ASN A 122 -11.17 16.96 -2.40
N TYR A 123 -9.95 16.41 -2.47
CA TYR A 123 -8.70 17.18 -2.53
C TYR A 123 -8.22 17.50 -3.95
N LYS A 124 -9.08 17.31 -4.97
CA LYS A 124 -8.75 17.50 -6.40
C LYS A 124 -8.33 18.91 -6.82
N CYS A 125 -8.54 19.94 -5.99
CA CYS A 125 -7.98 21.24 -6.29
C CYS A 125 -6.46 21.19 -6.10
N LEU A 126 -5.70 21.53 -7.14
CA LEU A 126 -4.24 21.70 -7.11
C LEU A 126 -3.73 22.50 -5.90
N ASN A 127 -4.57 23.39 -5.36
CA ASN A 127 -4.29 24.19 -4.16
C ASN A 127 -4.24 23.39 -2.85
N TYR A 128 -4.88 22.21 -2.76
CA TYR A 128 -4.82 21.33 -1.59
C TYR A 128 -3.63 20.37 -1.61
N LEU A 129 -3.06 20.08 -2.79
CA LEU A 129 -1.85 19.27 -2.92
C LEU A 129 -0.67 19.90 -2.16
N TYR A 130 -0.57 21.24 -2.16
CA TYR A 130 0.46 21.97 -1.39
C TYR A 130 0.31 21.84 0.14
N ARG A 131 -0.89 21.52 0.64
CA ARG A 131 -1.15 21.39 2.09
C ARG A 131 -0.93 19.96 2.61
N ILE A 132 -0.93 18.96 1.73
CA ILE A 132 -0.77 17.55 2.09
C ILE A 132 0.61 17.12 1.64
N ASN A 133 1.50 16.85 2.59
CA ASN A 133 2.84 16.32 2.31
C ASN A 133 2.73 14.84 1.86
N ILE A 134 2.35 14.63 0.60
CA ILE A 134 2.06 13.30 0.06
C ILE A 134 3.29 12.40 0.06
N ASP A 135 4.47 12.99 -0.15
CA ASP A 135 5.76 12.30 -0.09
C ASP A 135 5.97 11.72 1.32
N GLU A 136 5.74 12.52 2.36
CA GLU A 136 5.83 12.05 3.75
C GLU A 136 4.81 10.97 4.08
N ILE A 137 3.56 11.09 3.60
CA ILE A 137 2.54 10.06 3.78
C ILE A 137 2.96 8.75 3.10
N ALA A 138 3.48 8.83 1.88
CA ALA A 138 3.93 7.67 1.12
C ALA A 138 5.09 6.96 1.83
N ILE A 139 6.12 7.71 2.22
CA ILE A 139 7.30 7.18 2.91
C ILE A 139 6.96 6.65 4.32
N SER A 140 6.09 7.33 5.06
CA SER A 140 5.61 6.85 6.36
C SER A 140 4.85 5.54 6.24
N SER A 141 4.02 5.40 5.20
CA SER A 141 3.27 4.17 4.92
C SER A 141 4.21 3.01 4.57
N LEU A 142 5.26 3.26 3.77
CA LEU A 142 6.34 2.30 3.52
C LEU A 142 7.07 1.87 4.79
N TYR A 143 7.36 2.82 5.66
CA TYR A 143 8.03 2.54 6.93
C TYR A 143 7.16 1.67 7.85
N ILE A 144 5.85 1.92 7.89
CA ILE A 144 4.91 1.06 8.60
C ILE A 144 4.93 -0.34 8.02
N LEU A 145 4.81 -0.51 6.69
CA LEU A 145 4.92 -1.82 6.03
C LEU A 145 6.20 -2.56 6.44
N LYS A 146 7.34 -1.85 6.48
CA LYS A 146 8.61 -2.44 6.92
C LYS A 146 8.56 -2.96 8.36
N LYS A 147 7.96 -2.19 9.28
CA LYS A 147 7.79 -2.61 10.68
C LYS A 147 6.86 -3.81 10.81
N LEU A 148 5.81 -3.88 9.99
CA LEU A 148 4.84 -4.96 10.01
C LEU A 148 5.41 -6.31 9.52
N GLN A 149 6.58 -6.33 8.89
CA GLN A 149 7.28 -7.56 8.49
C GLN A 149 8.12 -8.19 9.63
N GLN A 150 8.15 -7.59 10.82
CA GLN A 150 8.89 -8.14 11.97
C GLN A 150 8.13 -9.32 12.61
N LYS A 151 8.80 -10.11 13.48
CA LYS A 151 8.19 -11.27 14.16
C LYS A 151 6.88 -10.95 14.91
N LYS A 152 6.74 -9.73 15.44
CA LYS A 152 5.53 -9.24 16.12
C LYS A 152 4.63 -8.38 15.19
N GLY A 153 4.78 -8.55 13.88
CA GLY A 153 4.19 -7.71 12.85
C GLY A 153 2.67 -7.66 12.88
N ILE A 154 2.02 -8.80 13.12
CA ILE A 154 0.55 -8.85 13.20
C ILE A 154 0.00 -8.07 14.41
N LEU A 155 0.69 -8.10 15.56
CA LEU A 155 0.32 -7.31 16.73
C LEU A 155 0.50 -5.81 16.47
N LEU A 156 1.58 -5.44 15.76
CA LEU A 156 1.80 -4.07 15.31
C LEU A 156 0.74 -3.61 14.31
N LEU A 157 0.26 -4.50 13.43
CA LEU A 157 -0.82 -4.21 12.48
C LEU A 157 -2.13 -3.95 13.22
N ILE A 158 -2.49 -4.83 14.16
CA ILE A 158 -3.69 -4.65 14.99
C ILE A 158 -3.60 -3.32 15.76
N LYS A 159 -2.46 -3.03 16.39
CA LYS A 159 -2.23 -1.77 17.12
C LYS A 159 -2.31 -0.54 16.21
N TYR A 160 -1.73 -0.61 15.02
CA TYR A 160 -1.79 0.46 14.03
C TYR A 160 -3.23 0.76 13.60
N LEU A 161 -4.03 -0.30 13.38
CA LEU A 161 -5.42 -0.19 12.95
C LEU A 161 -6.38 0.25 14.06
N SER A 162 -6.07 -0.04 15.33
CA SER A 162 -6.93 0.27 16.47
C SER A 162 -6.71 1.66 17.09
N LEU A 163 -5.49 2.20 16.99
CA LEU A 163 -5.16 3.60 17.30
C LEU A 163 -5.78 4.57 16.29
#